data_AF-A0A5N5WIT9-F1
#
_entry.id   AF-A0A5N5WIT9-F1
#
_cell.length_a   1.000
_cell.length_b   1.000
_cell.length_c   1.000
_cell.angle_alpha   90.00
_cell.angle_beta   90.00
_cell.angle_gamma   90.00
#
_symmetry.space_group_name_H-M   'P 1'
#
loop_
_entity.id
_entity.type
_entity.pdbx_description
1 polymer ?
#
loop_
_entity_poly.entity_id
_entity_poly.type
_entity_poly.pdbx_seq_one_letter_code
_entity_poly.pdbx_strand_id
1 'polypeptide(L)'
;MRLDYFYSSFSKVASQVLAASLALCSTFDSSHFILDSPLLNASSKLTNLPAGISATKPFTLNSHEVGRTFAYIQLKYIFSNETKRYLHGKVARGPAIRSDAAREMSSEDVTRVMEADGEWDCTAASDSAMRRSLGLDTYRYLWAGNFSNISPVPWLGAYHWSDLLMIFGTYQDASGVIPQLEVDTSESMQDHILAFLKDPSTVHRSVGWTAFDPSSADGGKILEFGKGSPVKTITGDWLDAGCYNTSIPFRIWG
;
A
#
# COMPACT_ATOMS: atom_id res chain seq x y z
N MET A 1 -21.23 16.40 -21.26
CA MET A 1 -21.59 15.09 -20.64
C MET A 1 -20.62 14.93 -19.47
N ARG A 2 -21.09 15.01 -18.22
CA ARG A 2 -20.30 15.36 -17.02
C ARG A 2 -19.27 14.28 -16.64
N LEU A 3 -18.00 14.67 -16.46
CA LEU A 3 -16.94 13.84 -15.87
C LEU A 3 -17.35 13.29 -14.49
N ASP A 4 -18.12 14.07 -13.72
CA ASP A 4 -18.61 13.74 -12.37
C ASP A 4 -19.42 12.43 -12.32
N TYR A 5 -20.17 12.11 -13.38
CA TYR A 5 -20.96 10.87 -13.45
C TYR A 5 -20.10 9.64 -13.74
N PHE A 6 -19.00 9.82 -14.48
CA PHE A 6 -18.06 8.74 -14.71
C PHE A 6 -17.30 8.43 -13.42
N TYR A 7 -16.84 9.47 -12.71
CA TYR A 7 -16.14 9.36 -11.42
C TYR A 7 -16.98 8.69 -10.31
N SER A 8 -18.28 9.03 -10.20
CA SER A 8 -19.15 8.43 -9.17
C SER A 8 -19.49 6.96 -9.43
N SER A 9 -19.61 6.57 -10.70
CA SER A 9 -19.78 5.15 -11.08
C SER A 9 -18.46 4.38 -11.01
N PHE A 10 -17.33 5.04 -11.27
CA PHE A 10 -15.99 4.45 -11.14
C PHE A 10 -15.61 4.21 -9.68
N SER A 11 -15.89 5.15 -8.77
CA SER A 11 -15.77 4.95 -7.31
C SER A 11 -16.51 3.68 -6.87
N LYS A 12 -17.75 3.47 -7.33
CA LYS A 12 -18.51 2.25 -6.98
C LYS A 12 -17.93 0.98 -7.60
N VAL A 13 -17.51 1.00 -8.87
CA VAL A 13 -16.98 -0.21 -9.55
C VAL A 13 -15.56 -0.52 -9.09
N ALA A 14 -14.69 0.48 -8.92
CA ALA A 14 -13.36 0.35 -8.34
C ALA A 14 -13.46 -0.08 -6.87
N SER A 15 -14.32 0.52 -6.05
CA SER A 15 -14.56 0.03 -4.68
C SER A 15 -15.12 -1.40 -4.67
N GLN A 16 -15.96 -1.81 -5.62
CA GLN A 16 -16.48 -3.19 -5.67
C GLN A 16 -15.45 -4.20 -6.17
N VAL A 17 -14.66 -3.85 -7.19
CA VAL A 17 -13.59 -4.71 -7.74
C VAL A 17 -12.42 -4.79 -6.77
N LEU A 18 -12.06 -3.69 -6.11
CA LEU A 18 -11.06 -3.67 -5.05
C LEU A 18 -11.60 -4.40 -3.82
N ALA A 19 -12.84 -4.15 -3.35
CA ALA A 19 -13.43 -4.91 -2.23
C ALA A 19 -13.51 -6.42 -2.51
N ALA A 20 -13.81 -6.82 -3.76
CA ALA A 20 -13.78 -8.21 -4.18
C ALA A 20 -12.35 -8.78 -4.24
N SER A 21 -11.35 -7.97 -4.60
CA SER A 21 -9.92 -8.34 -4.59
C SER A 21 -9.37 -8.40 -3.17
N LEU A 22 -9.80 -7.49 -2.29
CA LEU A 22 -9.56 -7.43 -0.84
C LEU A 22 -10.12 -8.67 -0.13
N ALA A 23 -11.30 -9.16 -0.53
CA ALA A 23 -11.90 -10.38 0.03
C ALA A 23 -11.26 -11.69 -0.47
N LEU A 24 -10.50 -11.64 -1.57
CA LEU A 24 -9.83 -12.81 -2.18
C LEU A 24 -8.31 -12.82 -2.00
N CYS A 25 -7.73 -11.75 -1.46
CA CYS A 25 -6.33 -11.70 -1.10
C CYS A 25 -6.11 -12.50 0.18
N SER A 26 -5.49 -13.68 0.05
CA SER A 26 -5.11 -14.52 1.19
C SER A 26 -4.02 -13.90 2.09
N THR A 27 -3.57 -12.69 1.77
CA THR A 27 -2.69 -11.86 2.59
C THR A 27 -3.14 -10.41 2.53
N PHE A 28 -4.35 -10.14 3.01
CA PHE A 28 -4.61 -8.85 3.62
C PHE A 28 -3.87 -8.86 4.97
N ASP A 29 -2.55 -8.61 4.95
CA ASP A 29 -1.94 -8.06 6.15
C ASP A 29 -2.53 -6.66 6.26
N SER A 30 -3.22 -6.39 7.36
CA SER A 30 -3.95 -5.16 7.67
C SER A 30 -3.09 -3.89 7.65
N SER A 31 -1.88 -4.00 7.14
CA SER A 31 -0.78 -3.07 7.31
C SER A 31 -0.26 -2.49 5.99
N HIS A 32 -0.50 -3.11 4.82
CA HIS A 32 0.07 -2.65 3.53
C HIS A 32 -0.92 -2.83 2.38
N PHE A 33 -0.93 -1.91 1.41
CA PHE A 33 -1.67 -2.13 0.16
C PHE A 33 -0.91 -3.07 -0.77
N ILE A 34 -1.12 -4.37 -0.56
CA ILE A 34 -0.57 -5.44 -1.41
C ILE A 34 -1.60 -5.84 -2.46
N LEU A 35 -1.33 -5.52 -3.74
CA LEU A 35 -2.09 -6.00 -4.88
C LEU A 35 -1.29 -6.99 -5.72
N ASP A 36 -1.68 -8.26 -5.71
CA ASP A 36 -1.12 -9.31 -6.58
C ASP A 36 -2.09 -9.62 -7.73
N SER A 37 -1.65 -9.35 -8.97
CA SER A 37 -2.44 -9.55 -10.20
C SER A 37 -3.04 -10.96 -10.45
N PRO A 38 -2.45 -12.10 -10.02
CA PRO A 38 -3.05 -13.43 -10.26
C PRO A 38 -4.38 -13.64 -9.53
N LEU A 39 -4.67 -12.87 -8.48
CA LEU A 39 -5.89 -13.01 -7.68
C LEU A 39 -7.13 -12.40 -8.36
N LEU A 40 -6.94 -11.42 -9.26
CA LEU A 40 -8.02 -10.82 -10.05
C LEU A 40 -8.67 -11.83 -11.02
N ASN A 41 -7.86 -12.71 -11.62
CA ASN A 41 -8.37 -13.76 -12.52
C ASN A 41 -9.24 -14.80 -11.78
N ALA A 42 -9.01 -15.03 -10.48
CA ALA A 42 -9.85 -15.91 -9.67
C ALA A 42 -11.21 -15.27 -9.31
N SER A 43 -11.24 -13.95 -9.11
CA SER A 43 -12.47 -13.20 -8.79
C SER A 43 -13.51 -13.23 -9.92
N SER A 44 -13.05 -13.22 -11.18
CA SER A 44 -13.93 -13.34 -12.36
C SER A 44 -14.74 -14.65 -12.42
N LYS A 45 -14.36 -15.67 -11.64
CA LYS A 45 -15.02 -16.98 -11.58
C LYS A 45 -15.98 -17.17 -10.40
N LEU A 46 -16.09 -16.20 -9.48
CA LEU A 46 -16.82 -16.33 -8.20
C LEU A 46 -18.23 -15.72 -8.19
N THR A 47 -18.80 -15.38 -9.35
CA THR A 47 -20.15 -14.78 -9.47
C THR A 47 -21.32 -15.69 -9.06
N ASN A 48 -21.09 -16.85 -8.41
CA ASN A 48 -22.13 -17.83 -8.05
C ASN A 48 -21.97 -18.40 -6.63
N LEU A 49 -22.03 -17.58 -5.57
CA LEU A 49 -22.23 -18.08 -4.20
C LEU A 49 -23.53 -17.50 -3.59
N PRO A 50 -24.41 -18.32 -3.02
CA PRO A 50 -25.69 -17.86 -2.46
C PRO A 50 -25.49 -17.13 -1.13
N ALA A 51 -26.29 -16.09 -0.93
CA ALA A 51 -26.28 -15.23 0.24
C ALA A 51 -26.80 -15.97 1.50
N GLY A 52 -26.02 -15.93 2.58
CA GLY A 52 -26.55 -16.18 3.93
C GLY A 52 -25.60 -16.91 4.87
N ILE A 53 -24.75 -16.17 5.59
CA ILE A 53 -24.28 -16.55 6.92
C ILE A 53 -24.24 -15.29 7.80
N SER A 54 -25.09 -15.25 8.82
CA SER A 54 -25.16 -14.19 9.84
C SER A 54 -24.28 -14.57 11.04
N ALA A 55 -23.40 -13.68 11.48
CA ALA A 55 -22.60 -13.86 12.70
C ALA A 55 -23.17 -12.98 13.83
N THR A 56 -23.80 -13.61 14.82
CA THR A 56 -24.19 -12.97 16.08
C THR A 56 -23.35 -13.54 17.23
N LYS A 57 -22.52 -12.67 17.84
CA LYS A 57 -22.35 -12.49 19.30
C LYS A 57 -21.20 -11.50 19.60
N PRO A 58 -21.37 -10.52 20.49
CA PRO A 58 -20.33 -9.54 20.81
C PRO A 58 -19.41 -10.07 21.91
N PHE A 59 -18.10 -9.87 21.76
CA PHE A 59 -17.11 -10.04 22.82
C PHE A 59 -16.24 -8.77 22.88
N THR A 60 -16.18 -8.15 24.05
CA THR A 60 -15.43 -6.90 24.30
C THR A 60 -13.99 -7.24 24.71
N LEU A 61 -12.99 -6.61 24.11
CA LEU A 61 -11.56 -6.79 24.46
C LEU A 61 -10.84 -5.46 24.65
N ASN A 62 -10.02 -5.40 25.70
CA ASN A 62 -9.19 -4.26 26.09
C ASN A 62 -7.99 -4.08 25.15
N SER A 63 -7.58 -2.83 24.94
CA SER A 63 -6.95 -2.29 23.74
C SER A 63 -5.41 -2.38 23.64
N HIS A 64 -4.71 -3.26 24.38
CA HIS A 64 -3.24 -3.22 24.41
C HIS A 64 -2.49 -4.50 23.96
N GLU A 65 -3.19 -5.59 23.62
CA GLU A 65 -2.57 -6.86 23.19
C GLU A 65 -3.12 -7.43 21.86
N VAL A 66 -3.97 -6.65 21.17
CA VAL A 66 -4.82 -7.18 20.09
C VAL A 66 -4.09 -7.36 18.76
N GLY A 67 -3.01 -6.61 18.48
CA GLY A 67 -2.27 -6.72 17.21
C GLY A 67 -1.37 -7.94 17.08
N ARG A 68 -0.78 -8.43 18.18
CA ARG A 68 0.18 -9.56 18.13
C ARG A 68 -0.47 -10.93 18.30
N THR A 69 -1.69 -11.00 18.83
CA THR A 69 -2.30 -12.28 19.23
C THR A 69 -3.13 -12.91 18.11
N PHE A 70 -3.58 -12.16 17.09
CA PHE A 70 -4.29 -12.75 15.94
C PHE A 70 -3.37 -13.39 14.89
N ALA A 71 -2.06 -13.21 15.00
CA ALA A 71 -1.07 -14.07 14.36
C ALA A 71 -0.87 -15.40 15.11
N TYR A 72 -1.94 -15.99 15.68
CA TYR A 72 -1.93 -17.37 16.15
C TYR A 72 -1.78 -18.29 14.94
N ILE A 73 -0.52 -18.53 14.60
CA ILE A 73 0.10 -19.50 13.70
C ILE A 73 -0.90 -20.54 13.19
N GLN A 74 -1.58 -20.20 12.09
CA GLN A 74 -2.14 -21.18 11.18
C GLN A 74 -1.21 -21.19 9.97
N LEU A 75 -0.24 -22.12 9.98
CA LEU A 75 0.71 -22.44 8.89
C LEU A 75 0.04 -22.73 7.52
N LYS A 76 -1.29 -22.67 7.47
CA LYS A 76 -2.10 -22.83 6.27
C LYS A 76 -2.12 -21.56 5.41
N TYR A 77 -2.02 -20.37 6.01
CA TYR A 77 -2.18 -19.10 5.29
C TYR A 77 -1.14 -18.01 5.65
N ILE A 78 -0.52 -18.06 6.84
CA ILE A 78 0.59 -17.17 7.25
C ILE A 78 1.80 -18.04 7.58
N PHE A 79 2.97 -17.68 7.06
CA PHE A 79 4.15 -18.55 7.09
C PHE A 79 5.22 -17.95 8.00
N SER A 80 5.80 -18.78 8.85
CA SER A 80 6.83 -18.34 9.81
C SER A 80 8.18 -18.00 9.17
N ASN A 81 8.35 -18.23 7.87
CA ASN A 81 9.58 -17.94 7.15
C ASN A 81 9.28 -17.62 5.68
N GLU A 82 9.11 -16.33 5.39
CA GLU A 82 8.84 -15.82 4.05
C GLU A 82 10.02 -16.08 3.10
N THR A 83 11.28 -15.96 3.56
CA THR A 83 12.48 -16.28 2.76
C THR A 83 12.45 -17.71 2.21
N LYS A 84 12.03 -18.70 3.02
CA LYS A 84 11.87 -20.10 2.58
C LYS A 84 10.78 -20.24 1.51
N ARG A 85 9.75 -19.38 1.51
CA ARG A 85 8.75 -19.38 0.43
C ARG A 85 9.36 -18.88 -0.87
N TYR A 86 10.13 -17.80 -0.82
CA TYR A 86 10.87 -17.30 -1.98
C TYR A 86 11.84 -18.33 -2.55
N LEU A 87 12.64 -18.99 -1.71
CA LEU A 87 13.55 -20.08 -2.12
C LEU A 87 12.83 -21.24 -2.78
N HIS A 88 11.61 -21.55 -2.36
CA HIS A 88 10.79 -22.61 -2.94
C HIS A 88 9.86 -22.12 -4.06
N GLY A 89 9.96 -20.86 -4.49
CA GLY A 89 9.09 -20.26 -5.49
C GLY A 89 7.60 -20.23 -5.10
N LYS A 90 7.28 -20.29 -3.80
CA LYS A 90 5.93 -20.26 -3.23
C LYS A 90 5.46 -18.82 -2.99
N VAL A 91 5.59 -17.98 -4.01
CA VAL A 91 5.15 -16.57 -4.02
C VAL A 91 4.21 -16.34 -5.20
N ALA A 92 3.29 -15.39 -5.08
CA ALA A 92 2.42 -14.98 -6.19
C ALA A 92 3.27 -14.53 -7.39
N ARG A 93 3.02 -15.12 -8.56
CA ARG A 93 3.84 -14.98 -9.77
C ARG A 93 3.55 -13.73 -10.60
N GLY A 94 2.47 -13.01 -10.33
CA GLY A 94 2.18 -11.78 -11.05
C GLY A 94 2.92 -10.59 -10.44
N PRO A 95 2.97 -9.45 -11.14
CA PRO A 95 3.47 -8.20 -10.57
C PRO A 95 2.69 -7.81 -9.32
N ALA A 96 3.39 -7.12 -8.41
CA ALA A 96 2.86 -6.65 -7.14
C ALA A 96 3.08 -5.16 -6.92
N ILE A 97 2.23 -4.55 -6.10
CA ILE A 97 2.48 -3.23 -5.51
C ILE A 97 2.97 -3.43 -4.07
N ARG A 98 3.93 -2.60 -3.65
CA ARG A 98 4.32 -2.42 -2.25
C ARG A 98 4.29 -0.93 -1.92
N SER A 99 3.73 -0.61 -0.76
CA SER A 99 3.49 0.75 -0.33
C SER A 99 3.93 0.91 1.11
N ASP A 100 4.51 2.05 1.41
CA ASP A 100 4.79 2.49 2.77
C ASP A 100 4.16 3.88 2.96
N ALA A 101 3.68 4.18 4.15
CA ALA A 101 3.33 5.52 4.59
C ALA A 101 4.57 6.16 5.24
N ALA A 102 4.80 7.45 5.01
CA ALA A 102 5.92 8.15 5.65
C ALA A 102 5.75 8.23 7.18
N ARG A 103 4.63 7.79 7.73
CA ARG A 103 4.42 7.64 9.16
C ARG A 103 3.57 6.41 9.47
N GLU A 104 4.17 5.24 9.36
CA GLU A 104 3.49 3.96 9.60
C GLU A 104 2.95 3.82 11.04
N MET A 105 3.44 4.64 11.96
CA MET A 105 2.87 4.78 13.28
C MET A 105 2.60 6.24 13.61
N SER A 106 1.37 6.55 14.02
CA SER A 106 1.03 7.87 14.55
C SER A 106 1.31 7.94 16.05
N SER A 107 2.37 8.65 16.42
CA SER A 107 2.71 8.90 17.82
C SER A 107 3.56 10.16 17.95
N GLU A 108 3.46 10.84 19.09
CA GLU A 108 4.40 11.91 19.46
C GLU A 108 5.80 11.39 19.76
N ASP A 109 5.94 10.10 20.11
CA ASP A 109 7.23 9.44 20.33
C ASP A 109 7.90 9.11 19.00
N VAL A 110 8.72 10.05 18.53
CA VAL A 110 9.44 9.92 17.25
C VAL A 110 10.35 8.70 17.18
N THR A 111 10.88 8.23 18.31
CA THR A 111 11.76 7.04 18.32
C THR A 111 10.94 5.81 17.95
N ARG A 112 9.77 5.66 18.57
CA ARG A 112 8.85 4.56 18.27
C ARG A 112 8.31 4.61 16.84
N VAL A 113 8.09 5.82 16.31
CA VAL A 113 7.72 6.02 14.90
C VAL A 113 8.84 5.49 14.00
N MET A 114 10.10 5.89 14.23
CA MET A 114 11.25 5.42 13.45
C MET A 114 11.48 3.90 13.52
N GLU A 115 11.25 3.29 14.68
CA GLU A 115 11.32 1.82 14.82
C GLU A 115 10.26 1.13 13.95
N ALA A 116 9.03 1.65 13.93
CA ALA A 116 7.94 1.12 13.12
C ALA A 116 8.20 1.33 11.63
N ASP A 117 8.55 2.55 11.21
CA ASP A 117 8.86 2.85 9.80
C ASP A 117 10.03 1.96 9.32
N GLY A 118 11.02 1.69 10.17
CA GLY A 118 12.10 0.77 9.85
C GLY A 118 11.68 -0.69 9.69
N GLU A 119 10.75 -1.17 10.51
CA GLU A 119 10.20 -2.53 10.35
C GLU A 119 9.50 -2.68 8.99
N TRP A 120 8.68 -1.70 8.61
CA TRP A 120 7.85 -1.76 7.42
C TRP A 120 8.64 -1.50 6.14
N ASP A 121 9.40 -0.40 6.07
CA ASP A 121 10.19 -0.05 4.88
C ASP A 121 11.19 -1.16 4.54
N CYS A 122 11.89 -1.70 5.55
CA CYS A 122 12.84 -2.79 5.31
C CYS A 122 12.18 -4.10 4.91
N THR A 123 10.93 -4.33 5.35
CA THR A 123 10.13 -5.47 4.88
C THR A 123 9.75 -5.28 3.41
N ALA A 124 9.29 -4.08 3.02
CA ALA A 124 8.96 -3.75 1.63
C ALA A 124 10.17 -3.82 0.70
N ALA A 125 11.33 -3.29 1.13
CA ALA A 125 12.59 -3.35 0.39
C ALA A 125 13.08 -4.80 0.19
N SER A 126 13.08 -5.59 1.27
CA SER A 126 13.48 -7.01 1.24
C SER A 126 12.56 -7.84 0.35
N ASP A 127 11.24 -7.68 0.48
CA ASP A 127 10.25 -8.36 -0.36
C ASP A 127 10.44 -8.02 -1.84
N SER A 128 10.63 -6.73 -2.15
CA SER A 128 10.87 -6.25 -3.51
C SER A 128 12.13 -6.86 -4.12
N ALA A 129 13.22 -6.96 -3.34
CA ALA A 129 14.46 -7.59 -3.78
C ALA A 129 14.31 -9.11 -4.00
N MET A 130 13.62 -9.81 -3.10
CA MET A 130 13.37 -11.24 -3.25
C MET A 130 12.48 -11.53 -4.47
N ARG A 131 11.45 -10.72 -4.72
CA ARG A 131 10.61 -10.80 -5.92
C ARG A 131 11.42 -10.59 -7.19
N ARG A 132 12.27 -9.56 -7.21
CA ARG A 132 13.18 -9.28 -8.33
C ARG A 132 14.11 -10.46 -8.63
N SER A 133 14.65 -11.12 -7.60
CA SER A 133 15.53 -12.30 -7.76
C SER A 133 14.85 -13.48 -8.47
N LEU A 134 13.52 -13.52 -8.47
CA LEU A 134 12.70 -14.51 -9.16
C LEU A 134 12.15 -14.02 -10.51
N GLY A 135 12.58 -12.83 -10.98
CA GLY A 135 12.06 -12.20 -12.19
C GLY A 135 10.64 -11.67 -12.05
N LEU A 136 10.18 -11.40 -10.82
CA LEU A 136 8.85 -10.88 -10.54
C LEU A 136 8.93 -9.37 -10.30
N ASP A 137 8.13 -8.61 -11.04
CA ASP A 137 8.09 -7.16 -10.89
C ASP A 137 7.38 -6.75 -9.60
N THR A 138 7.90 -5.68 -9.00
CA THR A 138 7.30 -4.97 -7.88
C THR A 138 7.29 -3.48 -8.18
N TYR A 139 6.16 -2.81 -7.95
CA TYR A 139 5.99 -1.37 -8.14
C TYR A 139 5.85 -0.73 -6.76
N ARG A 140 6.82 0.09 -6.37
CA ARG A 140 6.87 0.71 -5.04
C ARG A 140 6.34 2.14 -5.05
N TYR A 141 5.63 2.51 -3.99
CA TYR A 141 5.35 3.92 -3.68
C TYR A 141 5.46 4.23 -2.18
N LEU A 142 5.75 5.48 -1.85
CA LEU A 142 5.71 6.09 -0.54
C LEU A 142 4.56 7.10 -0.50
N TRP A 143 3.67 6.96 0.47
CA TRP A 143 2.66 7.97 0.78
C TRP A 143 3.23 9.00 1.74
N ALA A 144 3.34 10.25 1.30
CA ALA A 144 3.89 11.36 2.10
C ALA A 144 2.92 12.55 2.19
N GLY A 145 1.64 12.35 1.89
CA GLY A 145 0.60 13.37 1.96
C GLY A 145 0.17 13.71 3.39
N ASN A 146 0.64 14.85 3.91
CA ASN A 146 0.27 15.38 5.23
C ASN A 146 -0.73 16.55 5.09
N PHE A 147 -1.91 16.27 4.54
CA PHE A 147 -2.97 17.26 4.32
C PHE A 147 -3.73 17.55 5.64
N SER A 148 -3.89 18.81 6.04
CA SER A 148 -4.38 19.15 7.39
C SER A 148 -5.84 18.78 7.67
N ASN A 149 -6.67 18.59 6.64
CA ASN A 149 -8.03 18.05 6.77
C ASN A 149 -8.02 16.54 7.07
N ILE A 150 -7.03 15.79 6.58
CA ILE A 150 -6.84 14.35 6.83
C ILE A 150 -6.01 14.11 8.09
N SER A 151 -4.95 14.90 8.29
CA SER A 151 -3.97 14.83 9.38
C SER A 151 -3.99 16.13 10.19
N PRO A 152 -5.02 16.32 11.05
CA PRO A 152 -5.26 17.61 11.72
C PRO A 152 -4.32 17.92 12.88
N VAL A 153 -3.51 16.95 13.33
CA VAL A 153 -2.57 17.15 14.43
C VAL A 153 -1.14 16.81 13.99
N PRO A 154 -0.12 17.56 14.46
CA PRO A 154 1.24 17.45 13.93
C PRO A 154 1.87 16.05 14.04
N TRP A 155 1.44 15.24 15.02
CA TRP A 155 1.97 13.91 15.25
C TRP A 155 1.29 12.79 14.44
N LEU A 156 0.28 13.08 13.62
CA LEU A 156 -0.28 12.10 12.68
C LEU A 156 0.65 11.95 11.47
N GLY A 157 0.96 13.04 10.78
CA GLY A 157 1.73 13.01 9.53
C GLY A 157 0.97 12.31 8.39
N ALA A 158 1.70 11.80 7.40
CA ALA A 158 1.15 10.91 6.38
C ALA A 158 1.00 9.51 6.98
N TYR A 159 -0.03 9.34 7.80
CA TYR A 159 -0.14 8.18 8.67
C TYR A 159 -0.58 6.93 7.93
N HIS A 160 -0.27 5.78 8.50
CA HIS A 160 -0.75 4.47 8.08
C HIS A 160 -2.22 4.48 7.62
N TRP A 161 -2.51 3.85 6.47
CA TRP A 161 -3.84 3.76 5.84
C TRP A 161 -4.40 5.06 5.23
N SER A 162 -3.86 6.25 5.53
CA SER A 162 -4.43 7.51 5.03
C SER A 162 -4.30 7.69 3.50
N ASP A 163 -3.39 6.95 2.86
CA ASP A 163 -3.27 6.86 1.41
C ASP A 163 -4.49 6.22 0.74
N LEU A 164 -5.22 5.34 1.44
CA LEU A 164 -6.44 4.73 0.94
C LEU A 164 -7.54 5.76 0.67
N LEU A 165 -7.59 6.85 1.44
CA LEU A 165 -8.54 7.94 1.18
C LEU A 165 -8.34 8.52 -0.23
N MET A 166 -7.08 8.56 -0.68
CA MET A 166 -6.71 9.06 -1.99
C MET A 166 -7.01 8.03 -3.08
N ILE A 167 -6.68 6.76 -2.85
CA ILE A 167 -6.93 5.66 -3.79
C ILE A 167 -8.43 5.46 -4.05
N PHE A 168 -9.26 5.59 -3.01
CA PHE A 168 -10.72 5.44 -3.14
C PHE A 168 -11.46 6.74 -3.48
N GLY A 169 -10.78 7.89 -3.47
CA GLY A 169 -11.40 9.19 -3.69
C GLY A 169 -12.33 9.63 -2.56
N THR A 170 -12.16 9.07 -1.35
CA THR A 170 -12.97 9.38 -0.16
C THR A 170 -12.34 10.47 0.70
N TYR A 171 -11.24 11.08 0.26
CA TYR A 171 -10.63 12.25 0.90
C TYR A 171 -11.61 13.43 1.05
N GLN A 172 -12.62 13.50 0.19
CA GLN A 172 -13.68 14.52 0.22
C GLN A 172 -14.57 14.44 1.47
N ASP A 173 -14.62 13.29 2.14
CA ASP A 173 -15.37 13.10 3.39
C ASP A 173 -14.60 13.66 4.60
N ALA A 174 -13.30 13.99 4.43
CA ALA A 174 -12.52 14.64 5.48
C ALA A 174 -13.01 16.07 5.71
N SER A 175 -13.10 16.46 6.98
CA SER A 175 -13.55 17.79 7.36
C SER A 175 -12.44 18.82 7.13
N GLY A 176 -12.74 19.91 6.43
CA GLY A 176 -11.82 21.04 6.29
C GLY A 176 -11.68 21.55 4.85
N VAL A 177 -10.66 22.37 4.63
CA VAL A 177 -10.31 22.87 3.30
C VAL A 177 -9.48 21.81 2.59
N ILE A 178 -9.92 21.45 1.38
CA ILE A 178 -9.22 20.53 0.49
C ILE A 178 -8.35 21.36 -0.47
N PRO A 179 -7.02 21.38 -0.33
CA PRO A 179 -6.14 22.05 -1.30
C PRO A 179 -6.13 21.33 -2.66
N GLN A 180 -5.84 22.06 -3.72
CA GLN A 180 -5.75 21.49 -5.07
C GLN A 180 -4.72 20.34 -5.15
N LEU A 181 -3.60 20.44 -4.42
CA LEU A 181 -2.61 19.38 -4.33
C LEU A 181 -3.21 18.05 -3.85
N GLU A 182 -4.17 18.07 -2.93
CA GLU A 182 -4.83 16.86 -2.45
C GLU A 182 -5.70 16.24 -3.55
N VAL A 183 -6.48 17.06 -4.26
CA VAL A 183 -7.28 16.62 -5.42
C VAL A 183 -6.39 15.97 -6.47
N ASP A 184 -5.35 16.69 -6.92
CA ASP A 184 -4.44 16.22 -7.95
C ASP A 184 -3.69 14.94 -7.50
N THR A 185 -3.39 14.82 -6.20
CA THR A 185 -2.76 13.61 -5.62
C THR A 185 -3.72 12.42 -5.69
N SER A 186 -5.00 12.61 -5.36
CA SER A 186 -6.00 11.53 -5.44
C SER A 186 -6.20 11.05 -6.87
N GLU A 187 -6.33 11.98 -7.82
CA GLU A 187 -6.43 11.67 -9.25
C GLU A 187 -5.18 10.91 -9.73
N SER A 188 -3.99 11.40 -9.39
CA SER A 188 -2.73 10.75 -9.74
C SER A 188 -2.63 9.33 -9.18
N MET A 189 -2.93 9.12 -7.89
CA MET A 189 -2.90 7.77 -7.30
C MET A 189 -3.90 6.83 -7.97
N GLN A 190 -5.13 7.30 -8.26
CA GLN A 190 -6.13 6.51 -8.96
C GLN A 190 -5.68 6.13 -10.39
N ASP A 191 -5.07 7.07 -11.12
CA ASP A 191 -4.53 6.80 -12.47
C ASP A 191 -3.42 5.76 -12.44
N HIS A 192 -2.52 5.82 -11.45
CA HIS A 192 -1.43 4.87 -11.29
C HIS A 192 -1.93 3.47 -10.93
N ILE A 193 -2.84 3.36 -9.95
CA ILE A 193 -3.45 2.09 -9.57
C ILE A 193 -4.28 1.52 -10.73
N LEU A 194 -5.03 2.36 -11.44
CA LEU A 194 -5.82 1.92 -12.61
C LEU A 194 -4.93 1.42 -13.75
N ALA A 195 -3.83 2.12 -14.04
CA ALA A 195 -2.88 1.67 -15.06
C ALA A 195 -2.31 0.30 -14.70
N PHE A 196 -1.94 0.08 -13.44
CA PHE A 196 -1.45 -1.21 -12.95
C PHE A 196 -2.50 -2.31 -13.06
N LEU A 197 -3.75 -2.04 -12.69
CA LEU A 197 -4.85 -3.00 -12.77
C LEU A 197 -5.22 -3.35 -14.21
N LYS A 198 -5.10 -2.41 -15.15
CA LYS A 198 -5.41 -2.62 -16.57
C LYS A 198 -4.36 -3.49 -17.25
N ASP A 199 -3.10 -3.09 -17.17
CA ASP A 199 -1.98 -3.84 -17.74
C ASP A 199 -0.66 -3.41 -17.09
N PRO A 200 -0.17 -4.20 -16.11
CA PRO A 200 1.05 -3.86 -15.38
C PRO A 200 2.29 -3.80 -16.31
N SER A 201 2.28 -4.45 -17.47
CA SER A 201 3.42 -4.41 -18.41
C SER A 201 3.58 -3.06 -19.13
N THR A 202 2.56 -2.20 -19.08
CA THR A 202 2.55 -0.91 -19.77
C THR A 202 2.67 0.30 -18.84
N VAL A 203 2.64 0.08 -17.53
CA VAL A 203 2.60 1.12 -16.49
C VAL A 203 3.74 2.14 -16.61
N HIS A 204 4.94 1.67 -16.92
CA HIS A 204 6.11 2.54 -17.14
C HIS A 204 5.95 3.51 -18.32
N ARG A 205 5.15 3.15 -19.34
CA ARG A 205 4.84 4.00 -20.49
C ARG A 205 3.60 4.86 -20.26
N SER A 206 2.59 4.33 -19.59
CA SER A 206 1.30 5.02 -19.42
C SER A 206 1.33 6.09 -18.34
N VAL A 207 1.98 5.81 -17.21
CA VAL A 207 2.01 6.70 -16.03
C VAL A 207 3.44 6.92 -15.49
N GLY A 208 4.47 6.39 -16.17
CA GLY A 208 5.86 6.61 -15.77
C GLY A 208 6.31 5.82 -14.53
N TRP A 209 5.48 4.90 -14.02
CA TRP A 209 5.82 4.10 -12.84
C TRP A 209 6.62 2.85 -13.26
N THR A 210 7.91 2.87 -12.97
CA THR A 210 8.84 1.78 -13.32
C THR A 210 8.87 0.72 -12.23
N ALA A 211 9.00 -0.56 -12.61
CA ALA A 211 9.27 -1.63 -11.66
C ALA A 211 10.56 -1.33 -10.87
N PHE A 212 10.51 -1.59 -9.57
CA PHE A 212 11.62 -1.41 -8.65
C PHE A 212 12.74 -2.39 -8.99
N ASP A 213 13.97 -1.87 -9.12
CA ASP A 213 15.16 -2.65 -9.33
C ASP A 213 16.22 -2.25 -8.29
N PRO A 214 16.43 -3.06 -7.23
CA PRO A 214 17.42 -2.75 -6.19
C PRO A 214 18.86 -2.79 -6.72
N SER A 215 19.08 -3.30 -7.93
CA SER A 215 20.41 -3.32 -8.57
C SER A 215 20.68 -2.09 -9.44
N SER A 216 19.69 -1.22 -9.66
CA SER A 216 19.92 0.02 -10.41
C SER A 216 20.74 1.01 -9.58
N ALA A 217 21.29 2.03 -10.24
CA ALA A 217 21.85 3.18 -9.54
C ALA A 217 20.83 3.75 -8.54
N ASP A 218 21.33 4.23 -7.41
CA ASP A 218 20.57 4.81 -6.30
C ASP A 218 19.52 3.87 -5.67
N GLY A 219 19.70 2.55 -5.77
CA GLY A 219 18.87 1.56 -5.07
C GLY A 219 17.47 1.33 -5.65
N GLY A 220 17.19 1.81 -6.86
CA GLY A 220 15.88 1.66 -7.50
C GLY A 220 15.05 2.94 -7.49
N LYS A 221 13.92 2.92 -8.21
CA LYS A 221 12.98 4.04 -8.27
C LYS A 221 11.71 3.72 -7.50
N ILE A 222 11.25 4.68 -6.71
CA ILE A 222 10.02 4.61 -5.92
C ILE A 222 9.24 5.90 -6.20
N LEU A 223 7.91 5.83 -6.27
CA LEU A 223 7.08 7.03 -6.39
C LEU A 223 6.74 7.59 -5.01
N GLU A 224 6.86 8.89 -4.81
CA GLU A 224 6.37 9.57 -3.61
C GLU A 224 5.11 10.37 -3.98
N PHE A 225 4.02 10.14 -3.28
CA PHE A 225 2.74 10.83 -3.48
C PHE A 225 2.46 11.85 -2.38
N GLY A 226 1.83 12.97 -2.75
CA GLY A 226 1.22 13.91 -1.80
C GLY A 226 2.14 14.92 -1.11
N LYS A 227 3.46 14.88 -1.36
CA LYS A 227 4.41 15.84 -0.75
C LYS A 227 4.95 16.88 -1.73
N GLY A 228 4.33 18.05 -1.71
CA GLY A 228 4.70 19.22 -2.53
C GLY A 228 4.44 19.07 -4.03
N SER A 229 4.12 17.86 -4.48
CA SER A 229 3.69 17.52 -5.84
C SER A 229 2.76 16.32 -5.75
N PRO A 230 1.81 16.15 -6.69
CA PRO A 230 0.89 15.02 -6.67
C PRO A 230 1.61 13.68 -6.66
N VAL A 231 2.67 13.59 -7.48
CA VAL A 231 3.58 12.46 -7.59
C VAL A 231 4.96 12.97 -8.01
N LYS A 232 6.02 12.35 -7.49
CA LYS A 232 7.39 12.52 -7.97
C LYS A 232 8.18 11.23 -7.76
N THR A 233 9.34 11.09 -8.41
CA THR A 233 10.22 9.94 -8.22
C THR A 233 11.27 10.22 -7.16
N ILE A 234 11.42 9.30 -6.22
CA ILE A 234 12.52 9.20 -5.25
C ILE A 234 13.33 7.93 -5.51
N THR A 235 14.45 7.77 -4.80
CA THR A 235 15.36 6.64 -4.98
C THR A 235 15.28 5.68 -3.80
N GLY A 236 15.58 4.39 -4.03
CA GLY A 236 15.65 3.39 -2.97
C GLY A 236 16.70 3.75 -1.92
N ASP A 237 17.88 4.25 -2.32
CA ASP A 237 18.90 4.72 -1.39
C ASP A 237 18.47 5.91 -0.53
N TRP A 238 17.48 6.68 -0.99
CA TRP A 238 16.97 7.79 -0.19
C TRP A 238 16.00 7.32 0.90
N LEU A 239 15.18 6.30 0.59
CA LEU A 239 14.16 5.72 1.49
C LEU A 239 14.75 4.61 2.36
N ASP A 240 15.29 3.57 1.71
CA ASP A 240 15.67 2.27 2.27
C ASP A 240 17.04 2.28 2.97
N ALA A 241 17.78 3.39 2.96
CA ALA A 241 19.16 3.42 3.46
C ALA A 241 19.28 3.04 4.95
N GLY A 242 18.26 3.30 5.76
CA GLY A 242 18.20 2.86 7.16
C GLY A 242 18.23 1.33 7.31
N CYS A 243 17.83 0.58 6.28
CA CYS A 243 17.78 -0.89 6.31
C CYS A 243 19.15 -1.56 6.24
N TYR A 244 20.15 -0.88 5.68
CA TYR A 244 21.50 -1.42 5.54
C TYR A 244 22.58 -0.52 6.16
N ASN A 245 22.21 0.67 6.65
CA ASN A 245 23.09 1.57 7.37
C ASN A 245 22.36 2.18 8.59
N THR A 246 22.65 1.65 9.77
CA THR A 246 22.02 2.07 11.04
C THR A 246 22.35 3.51 11.46
N SER A 247 23.30 4.18 10.80
CA SER A 247 23.59 5.60 11.03
C SER A 247 22.64 6.52 10.27
N ILE A 248 21.84 5.99 9.34
CA ILE A 248 20.88 6.76 8.54
C ILE A 248 19.49 6.60 9.16
N PRO A 249 18.85 7.71 9.59
CA PRO A 249 17.50 7.67 10.14
C PRO A 249 16.44 7.39 9.06
N PHE A 250 15.39 6.66 9.42
CA PHE A 250 14.21 6.48 8.57
C PHE A 250 13.48 7.79 8.29
N ARG A 251 12.86 7.89 7.11
CA ARG A 251 12.25 9.10 6.54
C ARG A 251 10.81 9.31 7.02
N ILE A 252 10.65 9.59 8.31
CA ILE A 252 9.33 9.65 8.98
C ILE A 252 8.44 10.87 8.60
N TRP A 253 8.83 11.62 7.56
CA TRP A 253 8.12 12.82 7.10
C TRP A 253 8.10 12.96 5.57
N GLY A 254 8.57 11.96 4.82
CA GLY A 254 8.96 12.10 3.41
C GLY A 254 10.31 12.82 3.31
#